data_AF-A7ZAD0-F1
#
_entry.id   AF-A7ZAD0-F1
#
_cell.length_a   1.000
_cell.length_b   1.000
_cell.length_c   1.000
_cell.angle_alpha   90.00
_cell.angle_beta   90.00
_cell.angle_gamma   90.00
#
_symmetry.space_group_name_H-M   'P 1'
#
loop_
_entity.id
_entity.type
_entity.pdbx_description
1 polymer ?
#
loop_
_entity_poly.entity_id
_entity_poly.type
_entity_poly.pdbx_seq_one_letter_code
_entity_poly.pdbx_strand_id
1 'polypeptide(L)'
;MNTPLNLQKESLRAIGNLDVINPLKYNSIYSCDLVSKDTFSQLMNDLEFETALIEVMAFPSFIEEWKKKVEKKIIHMNTVSKKFIHIECVLTKEQLMADHLLDELYFLASINDFVVIIANPAKNKSYMNLNTQKVDVTTENNEKIIWFEYDAADLYIID
;
A
#
# COMPACT_ATOMS: atom_id res chain seq x y z
N MET A 1 0.51 -14.08 23.20
CA MET A 1 0.50 -12.64 23.54
C MET A 1 1.09 -11.94 22.34
N ASN A 2 0.31 -11.13 21.62
CA ASN A 2 0.85 -10.36 20.50
C ASN A 2 1.61 -9.18 21.08
N THR A 3 2.90 -9.10 20.80
CA THR A 3 3.70 -7.92 21.10
C THR A 3 3.13 -6.75 20.30
N PRO A 4 2.87 -5.59 20.90
CA PRO A 4 2.43 -4.42 20.14
C PRO A 4 3.45 -4.13 19.04
N LEU A 5 3.00 -3.88 17.81
CA LEU A 5 3.89 -3.41 16.76
C LEU A 5 4.52 -2.08 17.16
N ASN A 6 5.83 -2.00 17.05
CA ASN A 6 6.59 -0.84 17.45
C ASN A 6 6.67 0.14 16.27
N LEU A 7 5.68 1.02 16.15
CA LEU A 7 5.73 2.14 15.21
C LEU A 7 6.72 3.17 15.72
N GLN A 8 7.78 3.41 14.94
CA GLN A 8 8.82 4.38 15.25
C GLN A 8 8.56 5.64 14.43
N LYS A 9 8.63 6.82 15.07
CA LYS A 9 8.47 8.08 14.32
C LYS A 9 9.68 8.27 13.42
N GLU A 10 9.44 8.55 12.15
CA GLU A 10 10.48 8.61 11.13
C GLU A 10 10.54 10.00 10.46
N SER A 11 11.67 10.28 9.81
CA SER A 11 11.87 11.45 8.97
C SER A 11 11.83 11.06 7.50
N LEU A 12 11.23 11.92 6.66
CA LEU A 12 11.25 11.72 5.21
C LEU A 12 12.66 11.53 4.63
N ARG A 13 13.68 12.13 5.27
CA ARG A 13 15.09 12.02 4.85
C ARG A 13 15.70 10.64 5.11
N ALA A 14 15.07 9.83 5.95
CA ALA A 14 15.53 8.49 6.32
C ALA A 14 14.86 7.38 5.48
N ILE A 15 13.86 7.73 4.68
CA ILE A 15 13.13 6.78 3.82
C ILE A 15 13.98 6.50 2.58
N GLY A 16 14.24 5.23 2.30
CA GLY A 16 14.93 4.78 1.09
C GLY A 16 14.01 4.78 -0.12
N ASN A 17 12.82 4.18 0.01
CA ASN A 17 11.88 4.06 -1.09
C ASN A 17 10.87 5.21 -1.17
N LEU A 18 11.30 6.36 -1.72
CA LEU A 18 10.42 7.48 -2.10
C LEU A 18 9.98 7.42 -3.57
N ASP A 19 10.25 6.31 -4.27
CA ASP A 19 9.85 6.16 -5.67
C ASP A 19 8.38 5.81 -5.84
N VAL A 20 7.75 5.32 -4.78
CA VAL A 20 6.32 4.97 -4.77
C VAL A 20 5.40 6.13 -4.39
N ILE A 21 5.89 7.13 -3.65
CA ILE A 21 5.08 8.23 -3.13
C ILE A 21 5.66 9.61 -3.47
N ASN A 22 4.77 10.59 -3.58
CA ASN A 22 5.10 12.00 -3.67
C ASN A 22 4.52 12.73 -2.45
N PRO A 23 5.34 12.97 -1.41
CA PRO A 23 4.90 13.55 -0.13
C PRO A 23 4.65 15.05 -0.27
N LEU A 24 3.39 15.44 -0.50
CA LEU A 24 2.99 16.84 -0.69
C LEU A 24 2.58 17.51 0.63
N LYS A 25 1.71 16.85 1.40
CA LYS A 25 1.22 17.34 2.68
C LYS A 25 0.89 16.17 3.61
N TYR A 26 1.53 16.13 4.77
CA TYR A 26 1.36 15.08 5.76
C TYR A 26 1.67 15.60 7.17
N ASN A 27 1.18 14.89 8.19
CA ASN A 27 1.37 15.22 9.60
C ASN A 27 2.58 14.51 10.19
N SER A 28 2.65 13.19 10.06
CA SER A 28 3.76 12.39 10.58
C SER A 28 4.03 11.18 9.70
N ILE A 29 5.26 10.68 9.80
CA ILE A 29 5.70 9.44 9.17
C ILE A 29 6.11 8.50 10.28
N TYR A 30 5.74 7.23 10.13
CA TYR A 30 6.15 6.15 11.00
C TYR A 30 6.77 5.04 10.18
N SER A 31 7.74 4.34 10.76
CA SER A 31 8.34 3.11 10.24
C SER A 31 8.00 1.93 11.14
N CYS A 32 7.94 0.74 10.55
CA CYS A 32 7.79 -0.52 11.24
C CYS A 32 8.68 -1.56 10.57
N ASP A 33 9.58 -2.16 11.34
CA ASP A 33 10.39 -3.29 10.90
C ASP A 33 9.47 -4.45 10.51
N LEU A 34 9.56 -4.90 9.26
CA LEU A 34 8.78 -6.03 8.76
C LEU A 34 9.63 -7.30 8.82
N VAL A 35 9.54 -7.99 9.95
CA VAL A 35 10.25 -9.27 10.15
C VAL A 35 9.64 -10.39 9.30
N SER A 36 8.35 -10.29 8.99
CA SER A 36 7.61 -11.30 8.22
C SER A 36 6.27 -10.77 7.70
N LYS A 37 5.65 -11.52 6.78
CA LYS A 37 4.26 -11.31 6.36
C LYS A 37 3.24 -11.35 7.51
N ASP A 38 3.53 -12.09 8.58
CA ASP A 38 2.65 -12.18 9.76
C ASP A 38 2.70 -10.86 10.54
N THR A 39 3.87 -10.20 10.57
CA THR A 39 4.04 -8.87 11.17
C THR A 39 3.20 -7.83 10.41
N PHE A 40 3.25 -7.88 9.08
CA PHE A 40 2.39 -7.04 8.24
C PHE A 40 0.90 -7.32 8.45
N SER A 41 0.50 -8.59 8.49
CA SER A 41 -0.90 -8.97 8.73
C SER A 41 -1.41 -8.50 10.09
N GLN A 42 -0.58 -8.61 11.14
CA GLN A 42 -0.90 -8.11 12.46
C GLN A 42 -1.06 -6.58 12.45
N LEU A 43 -0.19 -5.86 11.74
CA LEU A 43 -0.29 -4.41 11.60
C LEU A 43 -1.59 -3.99 10.93
N MET A 44 -1.93 -4.62 9.80
CA MET A 44 -3.18 -4.33 9.10
C MET A 44 -4.40 -4.68 9.95
N ASN A 45 -4.31 -5.72 10.80
CA ASN A 45 -5.36 -6.05 11.73
C ASN A 45 -5.53 -5.00 12.85
N ASP A 46 -4.42 -4.44 13.35
CA ASP A 46 -4.41 -3.49 14.46
C ASP A 46 -4.78 -2.05 14.03
N LEU A 47 -4.59 -1.70 12.75
CA LEU A 47 -4.99 -0.41 12.20
C LEU A 47 -6.53 -0.26 12.14
N GLU A 48 -7.05 0.87 12.61
CA GLU A 48 -8.48 1.20 12.51
C GLU A 48 -8.83 1.76 11.12
N PHE A 49 -9.54 0.97 10.32
CA PHE A 49 -10.11 1.40 9.04
C PHE A 49 -11.28 0.51 8.60
N GLU A 50 -12.18 1.08 7.80
CA GLU A 50 -13.33 0.38 7.23
C GLU A 50 -13.03 -0.12 5.83
N THR A 51 -12.41 0.73 5.01
CA THR A 51 -12.06 0.44 3.62
C THR A 51 -10.61 0.78 3.32
N ALA A 52 -10.04 0.10 2.36
CA ALA A 52 -8.71 0.37 1.83
C ALA A 52 -8.79 0.50 0.31
N LEU A 53 -8.16 1.55 -0.21
CA LEU A 53 -7.82 1.65 -1.63
C LEU A 53 -6.40 1.09 -1.81
N ILE A 54 -6.25 0.17 -2.75
CA ILE A 54 -4.99 -0.51 -3.03
C ILE A 54 -4.54 -0.09 -4.42
N GLU A 55 -3.33 0.45 -4.49
CA GLU A 55 -2.63 0.77 -5.73
C GLU A 55 -1.51 -0.24 -5.93
N VAL A 56 -1.57 -1.03 -7.01
CA VAL A 56 -0.50 -1.94 -7.38
C VAL A 56 -0.02 -1.61 -8.79
N MET A 57 1.29 -1.46 -8.97
CA MET A 57 1.90 -1.42 -10.29
C MET A 57 2.97 -2.51 -10.39
N ALA A 58 2.72 -3.49 -11.25
CA ALA A 58 3.53 -4.70 -11.34
C ALA A 58 3.57 -5.23 -12.78
N PHE A 59 4.49 -6.17 -13.04
CA PHE A 59 4.49 -6.91 -14.29
C PHE A 59 3.20 -7.73 -14.44
N PRO A 60 2.59 -7.79 -15.64
CA PRO A 60 1.34 -8.52 -15.87
C PRO A 60 1.36 -9.96 -15.34
N SER A 61 2.50 -10.64 -15.45
CA SER A 61 2.67 -12.04 -14.99
C SER A 61 2.70 -12.19 -13.47
N PHE A 62 3.13 -11.17 -12.71
CA PHE A 62 3.22 -11.25 -11.25
C PHE A 62 1.90 -10.92 -10.55
N ILE A 63 1.07 -10.11 -11.19
CA ILE A 63 -0.20 -9.64 -10.61
C ILE A 63 -1.42 -10.45 -11.09
N GLU A 64 -1.26 -11.41 -12.01
CA GLU A 64 -2.39 -12.10 -12.63
C GLU A 64 -3.29 -12.82 -11.60
N GLU A 65 -2.68 -13.53 -10.65
CA GLU A 65 -3.42 -14.25 -9.60
C GLU A 65 -4.12 -13.30 -8.63
N TRP A 66 -3.41 -12.26 -8.16
CA TRP A 66 -3.99 -11.23 -7.31
C TRP A 66 -5.16 -10.51 -8.01
N LYS A 67 -4.97 -10.15 -9.29
CA LYS A 67 -5.99 -9.54 -10.14
C LYS A 67 -7.25 -10.40 -10.23
N LYS A 68 -7.14 -11.73 -10.38
CA LYS A 68 -8.30 -12.63 -10.43
C LYS A 68 -9.12 -12.56 -9.14
N LYS A 69 -8.46 -12.45 -7.99
CA LYS A 69 -9.13 -12.36 -6.67
C LYS A 69 -9.88 -11.03 -6.50
N VAL A 70 -9.32 -9.93 -7.01
CA VAL A 70 -9.89 -8.59 -6.86
C VAL A 70 -10.70 -8.10 -8.08
N GLU A 71 -10.89 -8.92 -9.12
CA GLU A 71 -11.43 -8.48 -10.42
C GLU A 71 -12.71 -7.65 -10.32
N LYS A 72 -13.66 -8.08 -9.47
CA LYS A 72 -14.95 -7.38 -9.26
C LYS A 72 -14.85 -6.12 -8.39
N LYS A 73 -13.65 -5.82 -7.89
CA LYS A 73 -13.31 -4.72 -6.97
C LYS A 73 -12.40 -3.68 -7.61
N ILE A 74 -11.88 -3.97 -8.82
CA ILE A 74 -11.06 -3.05 -9.60
C ILE A 74 -11.92 -1.85 -10.02
N ILE A 75 -11.44 -0.66 -9.70
CA ILE A 75 -12.04 0.61 -10.11
C ILE A 75 -11.38 1.09 -11.40
N HIS A 76 -10.05 1.07 -11.44
CA HIS A 76 -9.27 1.44 -12.61
C HIS A 76 -8.16 0.42 -12.88
N MET A 77 -7.87 0.22 -14.16
CA MET A 77 -6.74 -0.57 -14.62
C MET A 77 -6.12 0.13 -15.82
N ASN A 78 -4.85 0.51 -15.69
CA ASN A 78 -4.14 1.28 -16.70
C ASN A 78 -2.88 0.53 -17.16
N THR A 79 -2.64 0.49 -18.47
CA THR A 79 -1.35 0.06 -19.00
C THR A 79 -0.37 1.23 -18.88
N VAL A 80 0.56 1.15 -17.93
CA VAL A 80 1.55 2.23 -17.70
C VAL A 80 2.67 2.15 -18.72
N SER A 81 3.10 0.93 -19.07
CA SER A 81 4.06 0.68 -20.14
C SER A 81 3.87 -0.71 -20.72
N LYS A 82 4.67 -1.10 -21.72
CA LYS A 82 4.69 -2.49 -22.21
C LYS A 82 5.06 -3.52 -21.13
N LYS A 83 5.61 -3.07 -20.00
CA LYS A 83 6.11 -3.91 -18.91
C LYS A 83 5.21 -3.92 -17.68
N PHE A 84 4.41 -2.87 -17.46
CA PHE A 84 3.71 -2.66 -16.21
C PHE A 84 2.23 -2.38 -16.44
N ILE A 85 1.40 -3.00 -15.60
CA ILE A 85 0.01 -2.61 -15.42
C ILE A 85 -0.17 -2.03 -14.03
N HIS A 86 -0.98 -0.98 -13.96
CA HIS A 86 -1.44 -0.38 -12.73
C HIS A 86 -2.87 -0.83 -12.49
N ILE A 87 -3.16 -1.28 -11.27
CA ILE A 87 -4.47 -1.69 -10.81
C ILE A 87 -4.80 -0.88 -9.55
N GLU A 88 -5.97 -0.26 -9.58
CA GLU A 88 -6.59 0.42 -8.44
C GLU A 88 -7.83 -0.38 -8.04
N CYS A 89 -7.93 -0.81 -6.78
CA CYS A 89 -9.11 -1.48 -6.27
C CYS A 89 -9.48 -1.01 -4.86
N VAL A 90 -10.75 -1.14 -4.48
CA VAL A 90 -11.21 -0.82 -3.13
C VAL A 90 -11.81 -2.06 -2.47
N LEU A 91 -11.34 -2.33 -1.26
CA LEU A 91 -11.72 -3.48 -0.44
C LEU A 91 -12.21 -3.00 0.92
N THR A 92 -13.16 -3.72 1.52
CA THR A 92 -13.40 -3.58 2.96
C THR A 92 -12.24 -4.22 3.73
N LYS A 93 -12.06 -3.85 5.00
CA LYS A 93 -11.05 -4.52 5.85
C LYS A 93 -11.23 -6.04 5.83
N GLU A 94 -12.46 -6.55 5.98
CA GLU A 94 -12.72 -7.99 5.96
C GLU A 94 -12.30 -8.64 4.64
N GLN A 95 -12.56 -7.98 3.51
CA GLN A 95 -12.15 -8.48 2.19
C GLN A 95 -10.64 -8.50 2.06
N LEU A 96 -9.96 -7.44 2.47
CA LEU A 96 -8.49 -7.35 2.41
C LEU A 96 -7.81 -8.41 3.30
N MET A 97 -8.37 -8.66 4.48
CA MET A 97 -7.86 -9.69 5.41
C MET A 97 -8.19 -11.13 4.97
N ALA A 98 -9.08 -11.31 3.98
CA ALA A 98 -9.50 -12.62 3.48
C ALA A 98 -8.63 -13.10 2.29
N ASP A 99 -8.82 -14.38 1.92
CA ASP A 99 -8.32 -14.99 0.68
C ASP A 99 -6.82 -14.81 0.39
N HIS A 100 -6.01 -14.64 1.43
CA HIS A 100 -4.56 -14.41 1.34
C HIS A 100 -4.19 -13.18 0.50
N LEU A 101 -5.07 -12.17 0.40
CA LEU A 101 -4.78 -10.95 -0.37
C LEU A 101 -3.61 -10.17 0.22
N LEU A 102 -3.53 -10.04 1.55
CA LEU A 102 -2.40 -9.40 2.21
C LEU A 102 -1.07 -10.12 1.98
N ASP A 103 -1.08 -11.46 1.96
CA ASP A 103 0.13 -12.26 1.69
C ASP A 103 0.66 -11.98 0.28
N GLU A 104 -0.23 -11.81 -0.70
CA GLU A 104 0.14 -11.47 -2.08
C GLU A 104 0.64 -10.03 -2.21
N LEU A 105 0.02 -9.07 -1.52
CA LEU A 105 0.52 -7.70 -1.48
C LEU A 105 1.92 -7.63 -0.86
N TYR A 106 2.14 -8.37 0.22
CA TYR A 106 3.46 -8.50 0.83
C TYR A 106 4.47 -9.13 -0.14
N PHE A 107 4.09 -10.20 -0.85
CA PHE A 107 4.95 -10.81 -1.85
C PHE A 107 5.34 -9.82 -2.96
N LEU A 108 4.38 -9.09 -3.52
CA LEU A 108 4.64 -8.07 -4.55
C LEU A 108 5.60 -6.99 -4.02
N ALA A 109 5.37 -6.49 -2.81
CA ALA A 109 6.27 -5.53 -2.18
C ALA A 109 7.68 -6.12 -1.98
N SER A 110 7.79 -7.39 -1.59
CA SER A 110 9.09 -8.07 -1.35
C SER A 110 9.92 -8.28 -2.61
N ILE A 111 9.31 -8.22 -3.79
CA ILE A 111 10.02 -8.23 -5.08
C ILE A 111 10.17 -6.83 -5.67
N ASN A 112 9.97 -5.79 -4.85
CA ASN A 112 10.08 -4.37 -5.19
C ASN A 112 9.05 -3.86 -6.21
N ASP A 113 7.91 -4.55 -6.37
CA ASP A 113 6.80 -3.99 -7.13
C ASP A 113 6.11 -2.88 -6.33
N PHE A 114 5.49 -1.95 -7.05
CA PHE A 114 4.78 -0.82 -6.45
C PHE A 114 3.54 -1.32 -5.73
N VAL A 115 3.49 -1.14 -4.42
CA VAL A 115 2.31 -1.42 -3.59
C VAL A 115 2.09 -0.27 -2.63
N VAL A 116 0.92 0.37 -2.72
CA VAL A 116 0.48 1.40 -1.79
C VAL A 116 -0.93 1.07 -1.30
N ILE A 117 -1.14 1.17 0.00
CA ILE A 117 -2.42 0.94 0.66
C ILE A 117 -2.86 2.23 1.33
N ILE A 118 -4.04 2.72 0.96
CA ILE A 118 -4.64 3.93 1.55
C ILE A 118 -5.84 3.49 2.37
N ALA A 119 -5.71 3.56 3.69
CA ALA A 119 -6.77 3.26 4.64
C ALA A 119 -7.72 4.46 4.78
N ASN A 120 -9.02 4.18 4.74
CA ASN A 120 -10.12 5.18 4.72
C ASN A 120 -9.92 6.28 3.66
N PRO A 121 -9.75 5.92 2.38
CA PRO A 121 -9.50 6.89 1.32
C PRO A 121 -10.65 7.91 1.21
N ALA A 122 -10.34 9.20 1.01
CA ALA A 122 -11.33 10.20 0.65
C ALA A 122 -12.08 9.82 -0.63
N LYS A 123 -13.39 10.05 -0.62
CA LYS A 123 -14.26 9.75 -1.76
C LYS A 123 -13.89 10.59 -2.97
N ASN A 124 -13.84 9.96 -4.14
CA ASN A 124 -13.58 10.60 -5.44
C ASN A 124 -12.22 11.32 -5.53
N LYS A 125 -11.26 10.97 -4.67
CA LYS A 125 -9.88 11.47 -4.74
C LYS A 125 -9.06 10.51 -5.59
N SER A 126 -8.34 11.06 -6.57
CA SER A 126 -7.33 10.32 -7.32
C SER A 126 -5.99 10.49 -6.61
N TYR A 127 -5.35 9.37 -6.28
CA TYR A 127 -4.07 9.36 -5.58
C TYR A 127 -2.91 9.17 -6.54
N MET A 128 -3.06 8.29 -7.54
CA MET A 128 -2.02 8.01 -8.50
C MET A 128 -1.82 9.18 -9.48
N ASN A 129 -0.63 9.77 -9.44
CA ASN A 129 -0.19 10.77 -10.41
C ASN A 129 0.45 10.09 -11.62
N LEU A 130 -0.29 10.01 -12.74
CA LEU A 130 0.17 9.30 -13.94
C LEU A 130 1.41 9.93 -14.60
N ASN A 131 1.72 11.19 -14.32
CA ASN A 131 2.92 11.84 -14.88
C ASN A 131 4.19 11.41 -14.14
N THR A 132 4.11 11.33 -12.81
CA THR A 132 5.25 10.93 -11.96
C THR A 132 5.28 9.43 -11.69
N GLN A 133 4.16 8.74 -11.93
CA GLN A 133 3.92 7.35 -11.56
C GLN A 133 4.07 7.10 -10.05
N LYS A 134 3.69 8.09 -9.24
CA LYS A 134 3.73 8.02 -7.76
C LYS A 134 2.34 8.32 -7.18
N VAL A 135 2.09 7.84 -5.96
CA VAL A 135 0.92 8.27 -5.18
C VAL A 135 1.18 9.64 -4.57
N ASP A 136 0.37 10.63 -4.91
CA ASP A 136 0.40 11.97 -4.31
C ASP A 136 -0.18 11.90 -2.89
N VAL A 137 0.69 12.07 -1.90
CA VAL A 137 0.33 12.01 -0.48
C VAL A 137 -0.07 13.40 -0.01
N THR A 138 -1.38 13.57 0.15
CA THR A 138 -2.02 14.74 0.74
C THR A 138 -2.94 14.23 1.84
N THR A 139 -2.44 13.94 3.04
CA THR A 139 -3.30 13.36 4.07
C THR A 139 -4.40 14.35 4.47
N GLU A 140 -5.62 13.94 4.19
CA GLU A 140 -6.84 14.62 4.57
C GLU A 140 -7.71 13.60 5.33
N ASN A 141 -8.50 14.02 6.31
CA ASN A 141 -9.54 13.17 6.92
C ASN A 141 -9.10 11.76 7.39
N ASN A 142 -8.24 11.66 8.39
CA ASN A 142 -7.85 10.39 9.05
C ASN A 142 -7.30 9.29 8.11
N GLU A 143 -6.96 9.62 6.86
CA GLU A 143 -6.29 8.74 5.91
C GLU A 143 -4.97 8.24 6.47
N LYS A 144 -4.64 6.98 6.19
CA LYS A 144 -3.28 6.46 6.39
C LYS A 144 -2.79 5.90 5.07
N ILE A 145 -1.61 6.35 4.64
CA ILE A 145 -0.98 5.86 3.43
C ILE A 145 0.19 4.99 3.83
N ILE A 146 0.17 3.76 3.35
CA ILE A 146 1.08 2.69 3.75
C ILE A 146 1.83 2.21 2.50
N TRP A 147 3.13 2.11 2.59
CA TRP A 147 3.99 1.55 1.54
C TRP A 147 5.22 0.88 2.15
N PHE A 148 6.02 0.24 1.31
CA PHE A 148 7.12 -0.61 1.74
C PHE A 148 8.47 -0.01 1.35
N GLU A 149 9.47 -0.24 2.20
CA GLU A 149 10.88 -0.14 1.80
C GLU A 149 11.23 -1.26 0.79
N TYR A 150 12.35 -1.13 0.10
CA TYR A 150 12.85 -2.17 -0.77
C TYR A 150 12.96 -3.52 -0.04
N ASP A 151 12.66 -4.59 -0.77
CA ASP A 151 12.56 -5.98 -0.32
C ASP A 151 11.55 -6.22 0.81
N ALA A 152 10.64 -5.25 1.04
CA ALA A 152 9.69 -5.24 2.15
C ALA A 152 10.37 -5.44 3.53
N ALA A 153 11.60 -4.95 3.69
CA ALA A 153 12.33 -5.02 4.95
C ALA A 153 11.67 -4.18 6.05
N ASP A 154 11.14 -3.02 5.65
CA ASP A 154 10.40 -2.09 6.49
C ASP A 154 9.10 -1.67 5.80
N LEU A 155 8.17 -1.15 6.58
CA LEU A 155 6.98 -0.49 6.09
C LEU A 155 6.86 0.90 6.68
N TYR A 156 6.36 1.81 5.87
CA TYR A 156 6.11 3.18 6.23
C TYR A 156 4.62 3.47 6.28
N ILE A 157 4.22 4.31 7.23
CA ILE A 157 2.87 4.83 7.38
C ILE A 157 2.94 6.34 7.46
N ILE A 158 2.17 7.02 6.63
CA ILE A 158 1.93 8.45 6.73
C ILE A 158 0.48 8.71 7.20
N ASP A 159 0.32 9.64 8.14
CA ASP A 159 -0.95 10.25 8.56
C ASP A 159 -0.94 11.78 8.39
#